data_AF-A0A2M8CLM4-F1
#
_entry.id   AF-A0A2M8CLM4-F1
#
_cell.length_a   1.000
_cell.length_b   1.000
_cell.length_c   1.000
_cell.angle_alpha   90.00
_cell.angle_beta   90.00
_cell.angle_gamma   90.00
#
_symmetry.space_group_name_H-M   'P 1'
#
loop_
_entity.id
_entity.type
_entity.pdbx_description
1 polymer ?
#
loop_
_entity_poly.entity_id
_entity_poly.type
_entity_poly.pdbx_seq_one_letter_code
_entity_poly.pdbx_strand_id
1 'polypeptide(L)'
;SIIVKDHQVLLSVSSRDLSFIAEENLTRLFAAFSQNKIHINMMQHSAVSFSVCFDYHEEKLKQLRVDLEKEFETKYNSGLQLITLRHYTPFLIDFVTSDKEIFLEQRSRSTFQVLVK
;
A
#
# COMPACT_ATOMS: atom_id res chain seq x y z
N SER A 1 -0.60 17.34 -12.19
CA SER A 1 -0.23 17.84 -10.84
C SER A 1 0.50 16.75 -10.08
N ILE A 2 1.25 17.14 -9.04
CA ILE A 2 2.07 16.23 -8.24
C ILE A 2 1.63 16.35 -6.78
N ILE A 3 1.41 15.22 -6.12
CA ILE A 3 1.16 15.12 -4.68
C ILE A 3 2.22 14.19 -4.10
N VAL A 4 2.84 14.61 -2.99
CA VAL A 4 3.83 13.82 -2.27
C VAL A 4 3.37 13.65 -0.83
N LYS A 5 3.35 12.41 -0.34
CA LYS A 5 3.12 12.07 1.06
C LYS A 5 4.31 11.29 1.60
N ASP A 6 5.01 11.86 2.57
CA ASP A 6 6.14 11.21 3.24
C ASP A 6 5.68 10.26 4.36
N HIS A 7 6.63 9.56 4.98
CA HIS A 7 6.42 8.70 6.15
C HIS A 7 5.30 7.67 5.94
N GLN A 8 5.30 7.02 4.78
CA GLN A 8 4.35 5.98 4.44
C GLN A 8 4.82 4.61 4.89
N VAL A 9 3.85 3.73 5.10
CA VAL A 9 4.02 2.28 5.26
C VAL A 9 3.43 1.59 4.05
N LEU A 10 4.15 0.62 3.50
CA LEU A 10 3.58 -0.42 2.66
C LEU A 10 3.36 -1.66 3.52
N LEU A 11 2.12 -2.11 3.64
CA LEU A 11 1.77 -3.40 4.24
C LEU A 11 1.32 -4.34 3.14
N SER A 12 2.01 -5.46 2.98
CA SER A 12 1.62 -6.54 2.09
C SER A 12 1.08 -7.70 2.91
N VAL A 13 -0.09 -8.19 2.51
CA VAL A 13 -0.86 -9.24 3.16
C VAL A 13 -1.10 -10.37 2.18
N SER A 14 -0.87 -11.61 2.61
CA SER A 14 -1.15 -12.82 1.83
C SER A 14 -1.93 -13.84 2.67
N SER A 15 -2.81 -14.59 2.01
CA SER A 15 -3.52 -15.72 2.62
C SER A 15 -2.54 -16.86 2.90
N ARG A 16 -2.65 -17.52 4.06
CA ARG A 16 -1.81 -18.68 4.42
C ARG A 16 -2.09 -19.89 3.52
N ASP A 17 -3.32 -20.03 3.06
CA ASP A 17 -3.75 -21.21 2.31
C ASP A 17 -3.67 -21.02 0.80
N LEU A 18 -3.02 -19.95 0.31
CA LEU A 18 -2.91 -19.57 -1.11
C LEU A 18 -4.26 -19.49 -1.86
N SER A 19 -5.37 -19.60 -1.12
CA SER A 19 -6.70 -19.33 -1.61
C SER A 19 -6.73 -17.87 -2.04
N PHE A 20 -7.29 -17.66 -3.23
CA PHE A 20 -7.57 -16.34 -3.79
C PHE A 20 -8.01 -15.38 -2.68
N ILE A 21 -7.57 -14.12 -2.71
CA ILE A 21 -8.16 -13.08 -1.85
C ILE A 21 -9.64 -12.95 -2.30
N ALA A 22 -10.49 -13.79 -1.72
CA ALA A 22 -11.92 -13.78 -1.95
C ALA A 22 -12.51 -12.53 -1.31
N GLU A 23 -13.71 -12.16 -1.72
CA GLU A 23 -14.44 -10.99 -1.22
C GLU A 23 -14.54 -10.96 0.32
N GLU A 24 -14.60 -12.15 0.95
CA GLU A 24 -14.59 -12.30 2.40
C GLU A 24 -13.27 -11.82 3.04
N ASN A 25 -12.12 -12.17 2.44
CA ASN A 25 -10.81 -11.71 2.93
C ASN A 25 -10.68 -10.20 2.83
N LEU A 26 -11.16 -9.60 1.73
CA LEU A 26 -11.19 -8.14 1.59
C LEU A 26 -12.07 -7.49 2.66
N THR A 27 -13.24 -8.05 2.92
CA THR A 27 -14.15 -7.56 3.95
C THR A 27 -13.48 -7.55 5.32
N ARG A 28 -12.79 -8.63 5.69
CA ARG A 28 -12.04 -8.73 6.95
C ARG A 28 -10.87 -7.73 7.02
N LEU A 29 -10.12 -7.60 5.92
CA LEU A 29 -9.02 -6.63 5.82
C LEU A 29 -9.53 -5.20 6.04
N PHE A 30 -10.57 -4.78 5.30
CA PHE A 30 -11.15 -3.44 5.45
C PHE A 30 -11.74 -3.21 6.85
N ALA A 31 -12.33 -4.23 7.47
CA ALA A 31 -12.79 -4.15 8.86
C ALA A 31 -11.61 -3.87 9.82
N ALA A 32 -10.49 -4.58 9.68
CA ALA A 32 -9.30 -4.38 10.50
C ALA A 32 -8.70 -2.96 10.33
N PHE A 33 -8.61 -2.46 9.10
CA PHE A 33 -8.16 -1.08 8.84
C PHE A 33 -9.10 -0.05 9.47
N SER A 34 -10.41 -0.25 9.37
CA SER A 34 -11.43 0.65 9.93
C SER A 34 -11.40 0.66 11.46
N GLN A 35 -11.32 -0.51 12.12
CA GLN A 35 -11.19 -0.65 13.57
C GLN A 35 -9.96 0.09 14.12
N ASN A 36 -8.85 0.01 13.39
CA ASN A 36 -7.60 0.69 13.75
C ASN A 36 -7.53 2.17 13.32
N LYS A 37 -8.61 2.71 12.71
CA LYS A 37 -8.69 4.08 12.19
C LYS A 37 -7.52 4.41 11.26
N ILE A 38 -7.22 3.50 10.35
CA ILE A 38 -6.17 3.65 9.35
C ILE A 38 -6.80 4.13 8.04
N HIS A 39 -6.33 5.26 7.54
CA HIS A 39 -6.74 5.77 6.24
C HIS A 39 -5.83 5.21 5.15
N ILE A 40 -6.43 4.54 4.16
CA ILE A 40 -5.71 3.93 3.05
C ILE A 40 -5.43 5.01 1.99
N ASN A 41 -4.16 5.23 1.68
CA ASN A 41 -3.71 6.18 0.66
C ASN A 41 -3.57 5.55 -0.72
N MET A 42 -3.21 4.26 -0.76
CA MET A 42 -3.09 3.47 -1.98
C MET A 42 -3.36 2.01 -1.66
N MET A 43 -3.95 1.27 -2.59
CA MET A 43 -4.08 -0.18 -2.48
C MET A 43 -3.80 -0.84 -3.83
N GLN A 44 -3.21 -2.02 -3.80
CA GLN A 44 -3.01 -2.87 -4.95
C GLN A 44 -3.41 -4.29 -4.58
N HIS A 45 -4.19 -4.93 -5.45
CA HIS A 45 -4.66 -6.29 -5.27
C HIS A 45 -4.11 -7.17 -6.41
N SER A 46 -3.54 -8.31 -6.07
CA SER A 46 -3.16 -9.37 -6.99
C SER A 46 -4.02 -10.62 -6.74
N ALA A 47 -3.85 -11.68 -7.53
CA ALA A 47 -4.56 -12.94 -7.29
C ALA A 47 -4.22 -13.59 -5.92
N VAL A 48 -3.08 -13.25 -5.33
CA VAL A 48 -2.51 -13.94 -4.15
C VAL A 48 -2.12 -13.00 -3.01
N SER A 49 -2.11 -11.69 -3.24
CA SER A 49 -1.63 -10.70 -2.28
C SER A 49 -2.42 -9.40 -2.34
N PHE A 50 -2.55 -8.76 -1.19
CA PHE A 50 -3.12 -7.43 -1.06
C PHE A 50 -2.10 -6.50 -0.41
N SER A 51 -1.78 -5.39 -1.07
CA SER A 51 -0.82 -4.40 -0.60
C SER A 51 -1.51 -3.07 -0.36
N VAL A 52 -1.22 -2.45 0.78
CA VAL A 52 -1.87 -1.22 1.24
C VAL A 52 -0.83 -0.21 1.70
N CYS A 53 -0.95 1.02 1.22
CA CYS A 53 -0.15 2.16 1.64
C CYS A 53 -0.95 3.05 2.59
N PHE A 54 -0.37 3.44 3.72
CA PHE A 54 -0.97 4.37 4.68
C PHE A 54 0.08 5.15 5.46
N ASP A 55 -0.34 6.21 6.16
CA ASP A 55 0.54 7.05 6.97
C ASP A 55 1.12 6.26 8.17
N TYR A 56 2.43 6.35 8.40
CA TYR A 56 3.11 5.64 9.49
C TYR A 56 2.66 6.16 10.85
N HIS A 57 2.11 5.24 11.65
CA HIS A 57 1.87 5.42 13.06
C HIS A 57 2.22 4.11 13.77
N GLU A 58 3.25 4.13 14.61
CA GLU A 58 3.82 2.92 15.21
C GLU A 58 2.78 2.06 15.92
N GLU A 59 1.98 2.66 16.81
CA GLU A 59 0.98 1.93 17.60
C GLU A 59 -0.15 1.36 16.73
N LYS A 60 -0.63 2.13 15.73
CA LYS A 60 -1.67 1.64 14.81
C LYS A 60 -1.15 0.50 13.94
N LEU A 61 0.09 0.58 13.47
CA LEU A 61 0.72 -0.47 12.67
C LEU A 61 0.90 -1.75 13.49
N LYS A 62 1.40 -1.63 14.74
CA LYS A 62 1.52 -2.78 15.65
C LYS A 62 0.18 -3.44 15.89
N GLN A 63 -0.85 -2.68 16.24
CA GLN A 63 -2.18 -3.23 16.53
C GLN A 63 -2.79 -3.88 15.29
N LEU A 64 -2.74 -3.22 14.13
CA LEU A 64 -3.22 -3.79 12.88
C LEU A 64 -2.54 -5.13 12.56
N ARG A 65 -1.21 -5.22 12.75
CA ARG A 65 -0.48 -6.46 12.49
C ARG A 65 -0.91 -7.58 13.45
N VAL A 66 -1.09 -7.28 14.73
CA VAL A 66 -1.60 -8.26 15.72
C VAL A 66 -2.99 -8.77 15.32
N ASP A 67 -3.86 -7.89 14.83
CA ASP A 67 -5.21 -8.27 14.40
C ASP A 67 -5.19 -9.16 13.15
N LEU A 68 -4.28 -8.88 12.20
CA LEU A 68 -4.17 -9.61 10.93
C LEU A 68 -3.36 -10.91 11.03
N GLU A 69 -2.36 -10.99 11.91
CA GLU A 69 -1.44 -12.14 12.03
C GLU A 69 -2.12 -13.45 12.46
N LYS A 70 -3.37 -13.41 12.90
CA LYS A 70 -4.15 -14.62 13.20
C LYS A 70 -4.52 -15.40 11.94
N GLU A 71 -4.83 -14.68 10.87
CA GLU A 71 -5.45 -15.22 9.64
C GLU A 71 -4.56 -15.05 8.41
N PHE A 72 -3.65 -14.07 8.44
CA PHE A 72 -2.85 -13.69 7.29
C PHE A 72 -1.35 -13.69 7.61
N GLU A 73 -0.54 -13.82 6.57
CA GLU A 73 0.87 -13.45 6.62
C GLU A 73 1.02 -11.97 6.27
N THR A 74 1.85 -11.25 7.03
CA THR A 74 2.07 -9.82 6.81
C THR A 74 3.56 -9.50 6.66
N LYS A 75 3.89 -8.63 5.71
CA LYS A 75 5.21 -8.00 5.54
C LYS A 75 5.00 -6.50 5.44
N TYR A 76 5.95 -5.71 5.92
CA TYR A 76 5.84 -4.27 5.81
C TYR A 76 7.18 -3.57 5.57
N ASN A 77 7.10 -2.42 4.93
CA ASN A 77 8.17 -1.47 4.73
C ASN A 77 7.70 -0.10 5.26
N SER A 78 8.59 0.64 5.93
CA SER A 78 8.28 1.96 6.47
C SER A 78 9.32 2.99 6.01
N GLY A 79 9.01 4.27 6.23
CA GLY A 79 9.86 5.37 5.78
C GLY A 79 9.81 5.55 4.26
N LEU A 80 8.66 5.27 3.66
CA LEU A 80 8.45 5.39 2.21
C LEU A 80 7.81 6.74 1.86
N GLN A 81 7.92 7.13 0.60
CA GLN A 81 7.28 8.31 0.03
C GLN A 81 6.28 7.88 -1.06
N LEU A 82 5.01 8.26 -0.91
CA LEU A 82 3.98 8.07 -1.93
C LEU A 82 3.91 9.30 -2.81
N ILE A 83 4.20 9.12 -4.09
CA ILE A 83 4.13 10.16 -5.12
C ILE A 83 2.95 9.85 -6.03
N THR A 84 2.07 10.83 -6.23
CA THR A 84 0.92 10.74 -7.13
C THR A 84 1.02 11.81 -8.21
N LEU A 85 1.16 11.39 -9.46
CA LEU A 85 1.17 12.21 -10.65
C LEU A 85 -0.18 12.13 -11.37
N ARG A 86 -0.87 13.26 -11.56
CA ARG A 86 -2.03 13.36 -12.46
C ARG A 86 -1.64 13.98 -13.79
N HIS A 87 -2.16 13.44 -14.89
CA HIS A 87 -1.80 13.77 -16.27
C HIS A 87 -0.29 13.67 -16.48
N TYR A 88 0.28 12.52 -16.09
CA TYR A 88 1.72 12.29 -16.13
C TYR A 88 2.24 12.27 -17.57
N THR A 89 3.52 12.58 -17.73
CA THR A 89 4.29 12.34 -18.95
C THR A 89 5.41 11.35 -18.63
N PRO A 90 6.00 10.66 -19.62
CA PRO A 90 7.16 9.79 -19.39
C PRO A 90 8.28 10.51 -18.62
N PHE A 91 8.59 11.75 -19.02
CA PHE A 91 9.57 12.59 -18.33
C PHE A 91 9.26 12.78 -16.83
N LEU A 92 8.00 13.03 -16.47
CA LEU A 92 7.63 13.22 -15.06
C LEU A 92 7.74 11.94 -14.24
N ILE A 93 7.52 10.78 -14.85
CA ILE A 93 7.72 9.49 -14.19
C ILE A 93 9.21 9.31 -13.90
N ASP A 94 10.06 9.44 -14.91
CA ASP A 94 11.51 9.27 -14.76
C ASP A 94 12.08 10.25 -13.73
N PHE A 95 11.61 11.50 -13.74
CA PHE A 95 12.03 12.52 -12.78
C PHE A 95 11.75 12.13 -11.31
N VAL A 96 10.62 11.46 -11.04
CA VAL A 96 10.25 11.12 -9.65
C VAL A 96 10.77 9.76 -9.19
N THR A 97 11.17 8.89 -10.14
CA THR A 97 11.67 7.53 -9.87
C THR A 97 13.17 7.36 -10.04
N SER A 98 13.87 8.27 -10.73
CA SER A 98 15.33 8.19 -10.90
C SER A 98 16.06 8.09 -9.56
N ASP A 99 17.00 7.15 -9.48
CA ASP A 99 17.86 6.91 -8.31
C ASP A 99 17.11 6.53 -7.02
N LYS A 100 15.85 6.08 -7.14
CA LYS A 100 15.05 5.61 -5.99
C LYS A 100 14.71 4.13 -6.10
N GLU A 101 14.58 3.49 -4.95
CA GLU A 101 14.07 2.12 -4.89
C GLU A 101 12.54 2.15 -4.98
N ILE A 102 11.98 1.48 -5.98
CA ILE A 102 10.53 1.40 -6.19
C ILE A 102 9.99 0.16 -5.44
N PHE A 103 9.08 0.39 -4.49
CA PHE A 103 8.41 -0.67 -3.73
C PHE A 103 7.08 -1.09 -4.37
N LEU A 104 6.37 -0.11 -4.93
CA LEU A 104 5.07 -0.35 -5.55
C LEU A 104 4.77 0.74 -6.56
N GLU A 105 4.30 0.38 -7.75
CA GLU A 105 3.80 1.32 -8.73
C GLU A 105 2.45 0.89 -9.29
N GLN A 106 1.63 1.87 -9.63
CA GLN A 106 0.40 1.64 -10.37
C GLN A 106 0.05 2.80 -11.29
N ARG A 107 -0.66 2.48 -12.37
CA ARG A 107 -0.96 3.42 -13.44
C ARG A 107 -2.39 3.22 -13.93
N SER A 108 -3.12 4.32 -14.02
CA SER A 108 -4.37 4.43 -14.76
C SER A 108 -4.17 5.35 -15.96
N ARG A 109 -5.23 5.60 -16.74
CA ARG A 109 -5.17 6.49 -17.92
C ARG A 109 -4.69 7.90 -17.60
N SER A 110 -4.95 8.39 -16.39
CA SER A 110 -4.67 9.77 -16.00
C SER A 110 -3.82 9.91 -14.75
N THR A 111 -3.54 8.82 -14.03
CA THR A 111 -2.82 8.88 -12.76
C THR A 111 -1.71 7.84 -12.71
N PHE A 112 -0.53 8.25 -12.29
CA PHE A 112 0.56 7.36 -11.91
C PHE A 112 0.82 7.55 -10.43
N GLN A 113 0.87 6.45 -9.68
CA GLN A 113 1.25 6.46 -8.28
C GLN A 113 2.45 5.54 -8.09
N VAL A 114 3.42 5.99 -7.31
CA VAL A 114 4.60 5.22 -6.99
C VAL A 114 4.95 5.40 -5.53
N LEU A 115 5.35 4.31 -4.90
CA LEU A 115 5.85 4.27 -3.55
C LEU A 115 7.35 3.97 -3.62
N VAL A 116 8.15 4.92 -3.14
CA VAL A 116 9.62 4.90 -3.28
C VAL A 116 10.32 5.10 -1.95
N LYS A 117 11.60 4.77 -1.92
CA LYS A 117 12.53 5.13 -0.84
C LYS A 117 13.74 5.87 -1.39
#